data_AF-A0A088F6V2-F1
#
_entry.id   AF-A0A088F6V2-F1
#
_cell.length_a   1.000
_cell.length_b   1.000
_cell.length_c   1.000
_cell.angle_alpha   90.00
_cell.angle_beta   90.00
_cell.angle_gamma   90.00
#
_symmetry.space_group_name_H-M   'P 1'
#
loop_
_entity.id
_entity.type
_entity.pdbx_description
1 polymer ?
#
loop_
_entity_poly.entity_id
_entity_poly.type
_entity_poly.pdbx_seq_one_letter_code
_entity_poly.pdbx_strand_id
1 'polypeptide(L)'
;MNLKELTQRLHQIRDNNDWRGFHSPKNLALAASVEMAELVEIFQWLSEDQSRQLPADKLAHAAQEIGDVVLYLLLLCSELGLDMDQVVR
;
A
#
# COMPACT_ATOMS: atom_id res chain seq x y z
N MET A 1 5.78 15.09 -3.01
CA MET A 1 5.16 14.00 -3.80
C MET A 1 3.70 14.36 -3.99
N ASN A 2 3.23 14.45 -5.23
CA ASN A 2 1.84 14.80 -5.51
C ASN A 2 1.01 13.50 -5.54
N LEU A 3 0.12 13.31 -4.56
CA LEU A 3 -0.69 12.09 -4.47
C LEU A 3 -1.57 11.90 -5.70
N LYS A 4 -2.03 12.99 -6.33
CA LYS A 4 -2.82 12.93 -7.56
C LYS A 4 -2.02 12.39 -8.74
N GLU A 5 -0.78 12.83 -8.90
CA GLU A 5 0.12 12.30 -9.94
C GLU A 5 0.43 10.81 -9.72
N LEU A 6 0.65 10.42 -8.46
CA LEU A 6 0.89 9.02 -8.10
C LEU A 6 -0.34 8.15 -8.41
N THR A 7 -1.54 8.56 -7.98
CA THR A 7 -2.78 7.85 -8.26
C THR A 7 -3.06 7.76 -9.77
N GLN A 8 -2.78 8.81 -10.54
CA GLN A 8 -2.89 8.77 -12.01
C GLN A 8 -1.94 7.74 -12.63
N ARG A 9 -0.70 7.67 -12.17
CA ARG A 9 0.25 6.64 -12.62
C ARG A 9 -0.23 5.23 -12.31
N LEU A 10 -0.82 5.00 -11.13
CA LEU A 10 -1.39 3.70 -10.76
C LEU A 10 -2.56 3.31 -11.67
N HIS A 11 -3.43 4.25 -12.01
CA HIS A 11 -4.52 4.01 -12.96
C HIS A 11 -4.01 3.64 -14.36
N GLN A 12 -2.94 4.30 -14.83
CA GLN A 12 -2.30 3.94 -16.10
C GLN A 12 -1.75 2.51 -16.06
N ILE A 13 -1.10 2.11 -14.97
CA ILE A 13 -0.60 0.73 -14.81
C ILE A 13 -1.77 -0.25 -14.80
N ARG A 14 -2.82 0.00 -14.01
CA ARG A 14 -4.03 -0.82 -13.95
C ARG A 14 -4.64 -1.01 -15.34
N ASP A 15 -4.82 0.08 -16.07
CA ASP A 15 -5.48 0.06 -17.37
C ASP A 15 -4.59 -0.61 -18.45
N ASN A 16 -3.27 -0.40 -18.42
CA ASN A 16 -2.32 -1.07 -19.30
C ASN A 16 -2.26 -2.59 -19.09
N ASN A 17 -2.56 -3.06 -17.87
CA ASN A 17 -2.59 -4.48 -17.53
C ASN A 17 -4.01 -5.09 -17.57
N ASP A 18 -5.02 -4.32 -17.99
CA ASP A 18 -6.44 -4.71 -17.98
C ASP A 18 -6.96 -5.18 -16.60
N TRP A 19 -6.44 -4.57 -15.53
CA TRP A 19 -6.78 -4.96 -14.15
C TRP A 19 -7.99 -4.24 -13.58
N ARG A 20 -8.60 -3.33 -14.35
CA ARG A 20 -9.70 -2.49 -13.88
C ARG A 20 -10.87 -3.30 -13.33
N GLY A 21 -11.19 -4.44 -13.95
CA GLY A 21 -12.26 -5.34 -13.47
C GLY A 21 -11.99 -5.97 -12.10
N PHE A 22 -10.73 -6.05 -11.67
CA PHE A 22 -10.36 -6.63 -10.37
C PHE A 22 -10.31 -5.59 -9.25
N HIS A 23 -10.25 -4.29 -9.57
CA HIS A 23 -10.09 -3.20 -8.61
C HIS A 23 -11.43 -2.76 -7.98
N SER A 24 -12.28 -3.71 -7.59
CA SER A 24 -13.44 -3.36 -6.75
C SER A 24 -12.97 -2.90 -5.36
N PRO A 25 -13.68 -1.99 -4.66
CA PRO A 25 -13.31 -1.57 -3.31
C PRO A 25 -13.10 -2.74 -2.33
N LYS A 26 -13.93 -3.79 -2.43
CA LYS A 26 -13.78 -5.03 -1.66
C LYS A 26 -12.42 -5.69 -1.91
N ASN A 27 -12.03 -5.84 -3.17
CA ASN A 27 -10.78 -6.52 -3.53
C ASN A 27 -9.56 -5.68 -3.14
N LEU A 28 -9.61 -4.36 -3.31
CA LEU A 28 -8.53 -3.47 -2.91
C LEU A 28 -8.33 -3.45 -1.40
N ALA A 29 -9.42 -3.46 -0.61
CA ALA A 29 -9.33 -3.59 0.85
C ALA A 29 -8.74 -4.93 1.28
N LEU A 30 -9.11 -6.03 0.61
CA LEU A 30 -8.51 -7.35 0.85
C LEU A 30 -7.02 -7.35 0.50
N ALA A 31 -6.63 -6.80 -0.66
CA ALA A 31 -5.23 -6.71 -1.05
C ALA A 31 -4.41 -5.91 -0.02
N ALA A 32 -4.86 -4.72 0.37
CA ALA A 32 -4.20 -3.93 1.41
C ALA A 32 -4.03 -4.69 2.74
N SER A 33 -4.99 -5.55 3.10
CA SER A 33 -4.89 -6.38 4.30
C SER A 33 -3.83 -7.48 4.19
N VAL A 34 -3.60 -8.00 2.98
CA VAL A 34 -2.54 -8.99 2.71
C VAL A 34 -1.18 -8.30 2.83
N GLU A 35 -0.97 -7.15 2.18
CA GLU A 35 0.31 -6.42 2.28
C GLU A 35 0.61 -5.97 3.72
N MET A 36 -0.43 -5.62 4.50
CA MET A 36 -0.24 -5.35 5.92
C MET A 36 0.17 -6.60 6.70
N ALA A 37 -0.32 -7.78 6.33
CA ALA A 37 0.12 -9.03 6.93
C ALA A 37 1.58 -9.34 6.57
N GLU A 38 1.99 -9.13 5.32
CA GLU A 38 3.40 -9.26 4.88
C GLU A 38 4.31 -8.30 5.65
N LEU A 39 3.88 -7.05 5.85
CA LEU A 39 4.57 -6.09 6.72
C LEU A 39 4.69 -6.63 8.15
N VAL A 40 3.61 -7.16 8.72
CA VAL A 40 3.61 -7.74 10.08
C VAL A 40 4.59 -8.92 10.19
N GLU A 41 4.72 -9.77 9.17
CA GLU A 41 5.64 -10.90 9.18
C GLU A 41 7.10 -10.49 9.40
N ILE A 42 7.50 -9.30 8.95
CA ILE A 42 8.84 -8.75 9.15
C ILE A 42 9.11 -8.47 10.64
N PHE A 43 8.08 -8.04 11.37
CA PHE A 43 8.19 -7.55 12.75
C PHE A 43 7.72 -8.53 13.82
N GLN A 44 6.89 -9.53 13.48
CA GLN A 44 6.12 -10.34 14.45
C GLN A 44 6.95 -11.06 15.53
N TRP A 45 8.24 -11.32 15.29
CA TRP A 45 9.14 -12.00 16.24
C TRP A 45 10.21 -11.08 16.84
N LEU A 46 10.16 -9.77 16.54
CA LEU A 46 11.13 -8.80 17.05
C LEU A 46 10.70 -8.25 18.40
N SER A 47 11.67 -8.00 19.29
CA SER A 47 11.44 -7.10 20.42
C SER A 47 11.29 -5.65 19.95
N GLU A 48 10.79 -4.77 20.85
CA GLU A 48 10.69 -3.34 20.56
C GLU A 48 12.03 -2.68 20.24
N ASP A 49 13.13 -3.14 20.84
CA ASP A 49 14.47 -2.61 20.54
C ASP A 49 14.96 -3.08 19.16
N GLN A 50 14.70 -4.35 18.82
CA GLN A 50 15.05 -4.91 17.52
C GLN A 50 14.25 -4.28 16.37
N SER A 51 12.97 -3.96 16.59
CA SER A 51 12.11 -3.34 15.56
C SER A 51 12.56 -1.93 15.15
N ARG A 52 13.33 -1.24 16.01
CA ARG A 52 13.93 0.07 15.72
C ARG A 52 15.24 -0.02 14.93
N GLN A 53 15.83 -1.20 14.84
CA GLN A 53 17.16 -1.43 14.26
C GLN A 53 17.13 -2.61 13.28
N LEU A 54 16.27 -2.50 12.27
CA LEU A 54 16.19 -3.52 11.23
C LEU A 54 17.52 -3.61 10.45
N PRO A 55 18.01 -4.83 10.16
CA PRO A 55 19.03 -5.07 9.15
C PRO A 55 18.61 -4.47 7.78
N ALA A 56 19.59 -4.12 6.95
CA ALA A 56 19.35 -3.39 5.70
C ALA A 56 18.37 -4.10 4.74
N ASP A 57 18.43 -5.42 4.66
CA ASP A 57 17.54 -6.27 3.88
C ASP A 57 16.09 -6.22 4.41
N LYS A 58 15.91 -6.36 5.73
CA LYS A 58 14.57 -6.26 6.36
C LYS A 58 13.99 -4.86 6.25
N LEU A 59 14.82 -3.83 6.37
CA LEU A 59 14.38 -2.44 6.20
C LEU A 59 13.92 -2.18 4.76
N ALA A 60 14.64 -2.70 3.76
CA ALA A 60 14.25 -2.61 2.37
C ALA A 60 12.92 -3.33 2.12
N HIS A 61 12.74 -4.54 2.67
CA HIS A 61 11.50 -5.29 2.57
C HIS A 61 10.33 -4.54 3.24
N ALA A 62 10.53 -4.02 4.46
CA ALA A 62 9.50 -3.22 5.14
C ALA A 62 9.11 -1.97 4.33
N ALA A 63 10.07 -1.34 3.66
CA ALA A 63 9.79 -0.20 2.79
C ALA A 63 8.95 -0.58 1.55
N GLN A 64 9.12 -1.80 1.02
CA GLN A 64 8.29 -2.35 -0.06
C GLN A 64 6.85 -2.55 0.42
N GLU A 65 6.66 -3.28 1.52
CA GLU A 65 5.32 -3.56 2.05
C GLU A 65 4.55 -2.31 2.49
N ILE A 66 5.25 -1.34 3.11
CA ILE A 66 4.66 -0.03 3.41
C ILE A 66 4.20 0.67 2.12
N GLY A 67 5.02 0.60 1.07
CA GLY A 67 4.66 1.09 -0.25
C GLY A 67 3.38 0.45 -0.74
N ASP A 68 3.32 -0.87 -0.78
CA ASP A 68 2.19 -1.62 -1.34
C ASP A 68 0.88 -1.36 -0.57
N VAL A 69 0.93 -1.33 0.77
CA VAL A 69 -0.20 -0.89 1.60
C VAL A 69 -0.70 0.50 1.17
N VAL A 70 0.20 1.48 1.05
CA VAL A 70 -0.16 2.85 0.68
C VAL A 70 -0.75 2.92 -0.75
N LEU A 71 -0.18 2.18 -1.70
CA LEU A 71 -0.67 2.17 -3.08
C LEU A 71 -2.08 1.57 -3.18
N TYR A 72 -2.37 0.49 -2.47
CA TYR A 72 -3.73 -0.07 -2.42
C TYR A 72 -4.72 0.88 -1.74
N LEU A 73 -4.32 1.56 -0.66
CA LEU A 73 -5.18 2.55 -0.01
C LEU A 73 -5.45 3.77 -0.91
N LEU A 74 -4.48 4.21 -1.71
CA LEU A 74 -4.67 5.27 -2.71
C LEU A 74 -5.66 4.86 -3.80
N LEU A 75 -5.52 3.63 -4.32
CA LEU A 75 -6.47 3.08 -5.29
C LEU A 75 -7.87 2.93 -4.69
N LEU A 76 -7.96 2.45 -3.45
CA LEU A 76 -9.23 2.30 -2.73
C LEU A 76 -9.94 3.65 -2.55
N CYS A 77 -9.21 4.69 -2.14
CA CYS A 77 -9.76 6.05 -2.07
C CYS A 77 -10.27 6.49 -3.44
N SER A 78 -9.50 6.27 -4.50
CA SER A 78 -9.91 6.64 -5.85
C SER A 78 -11.19 5.93 -6.31
N GLU A 79 -11.36 4.63 -6.03
CA GLU A 79 -12.56 3.87 -6.42
C GLU A 79 -13.79 4.25 -5.57
N LEU A 80 -13.58 4.76 -4.36
CA LEU A 80 -14.63 5.27 -3.48
C LEU A 80 -14.94 6.77 -3.69
N GLY A 81 -14.18 7.47 -4.54
CA GLY A 81 -14.32 8.91 -4.77
C GLY A 81 -13.83 9.77 -3.59
N LEU A 82 -12.92 9.25 -2.77
CA LEU A 82 -12.32 9.93 -1.64
C LEU A 82 -11.00 10.63 -2.04
N ASP A 83 -10.78 11.82 -1.50
CA ASP A 83 -9.49 12.53 -1.63
C ASP A 83 -8.57 12.11 -0.48
N MET A 84 -7.46 11.42 -0.79
CA MET A 84 -6.52 10.94 0.21
C MET A 84 -5.94 12.07 1.07
N ASP A 85 -5.64 13.25 0.49
CA ASP A 85 -5.11 14.39 1.23
C ASP A 85 -6.11 14.89 2.30
N GLN A 86 -7.41 14.65 2.10
CA GLN A 86 -8.45 14.97 3.08
C GLN A 86 -8.61 13.86 4.12
N VAL A 87 -8.41 12.60 3.74
CA VAL A 87 -8.53 11.44 4.64
C VAL A 87 -7.44 11.43 5.71
N VAL A 88 -6.21 11.85 5.37
CA VAL A 88 -5.05 11.80 6.29
C VAL A 88 -4.79 13.12 7.05
N ARG A 89 -5.65 14.11 6.87
CA ARG A 89 -5.60 15.39 7.60
C ARG A 89 -6.32 15.29 8.93
#